data_AF-A0A957ZIJ3-F1
#
_entry.id   AF-A0A957ZIJ3-F1
#
_cell.length_a   1.000
_cell.length_b   1.000
_cell.length_c   1.000
_cell.angle_alpha   90.00
_cell.angle_beta   90.00
_cell.angle_gamma   90.00
#
_symmetry.space_group_name_H-M   'P 1'
#
loop_
_entity.id
_entity.type
_entity.pdbx_description
1 polymer ?
#
loop_
_entity_poly.entity_id
_entity_poly.type
_entity_poly.pdbx_seq_one_letter_code
_entity_poly.pdbx_strand_id
1 'polypeptide(L)'
;AFKAFITTRIGDAIMFAGMMLLWMWSIDNTLVFEQILAPANLEHLAEMMIHVPVFNFTTPAVGLIAVLIFFGTIGKSAQFPLHVWLPDAMEGPTPVSAMIHAATMVSAGVFLVVRMFPLFFVAGEAAPASMQFVAGIGAFTALFASLIAVAQWDIKRVLAYSTIAQLGYMVAALGTGAYVAGFFHLITHAFFKGLLFLGSGSVIHGVEHGFHHAHAHGGDHGHDEHGHDEHGHGSSIVHRRDGDLDLNDPQDMRNMGGLLKRMPITGWTFIIGGLALSGFPFVTAGFWSKDEILSSLWYTEDSIIFWTLAISALLTAFYTARQITLTFLGQPRSEGAAHAPESVKSMTIPLILITPFAIALGWLGIPVDFPGLGSVFPHWIEHQLEPYIEYLHFEFPHPEFNILVLLVSFGVALGGLALGWFVYRKGLPEGEIDPMRRWLGPVWWAMHRKFWIDEFYQYTFVALSRGVAKFLYWVDDVWIIDPIINAIGRIGVWLGFVAAKFDQYVVDGAINAFGWMSDRAGSVLR
;
A
#
# COMPACT_ATOMS: atom_id res chain seq x y z
N ALA A 1 -7.03 9.25 4.10
CA ALA A 1 -5.83 10.12 4.17
C ALA A 1 -5.00 9.94 5.45
N PHE A 2 -5.54 10.24 6.65
CA PHE A 2 -4.78 10.18 7.92
C PHE A 2 -4.12 8.81 8.19
N LYS A 3 -4.85 7.71 7.96
CA LYS A 3 -4.32 6.34 8.09
C LYS A 3 -3.05 6.12 7.24
N ALA A 4 -3.04 6.59 6.00
CA ALA A 4 -1.89 6.48 5.11
C ALA A 4 -0.68 7.28 5.58
N PHE A 5 -0.90 8.51 6.06
CA PHE A 5 0.17 9.33 6.60
C PHE A 5 0.82 8.67 7.83
N ILE A 6 0.03 8.27 8.83
CA ILE A 6 0.56 7.68 10.07
C ILE A 6 1.26 6.35 9.81
N THR A 7 0.63 5.46 9.04
CA THR A 7 1.19 4.12 8.78
C THR A 7 2.53 4.21 8.06
N THR A 8 2.66 5.09 7.08
CA THR A 8 3.92 5.26 6.34
C THR A 8 4.99 5.99 7.16
N ARG A 9 4.60 6.90 8.06
CA ARG A 9 5.52 7.59 8.99
C ARG A 9 6.21 6.64 9.97
N ILE A 10 5.57 5.54 10.36
CA ILE A 10 6.21 4.51 11.19
C ILE A 10 7.42 3.92 10.46
N GLY A 11 7.24 3.54 9.19
CA GLY A 11 8.35 3.06 8.35
C GLY A 11 9.42 4.13 8.14
N ASP A 12 9.01 5.37 7.86
CA ASP A 12 9.94 6.50 7.66
C ASP A 12 10.81 6.77 8.90
N ALA A 13 10.25 6.65 10.11
CA ALA A 13 10.99 6.86 11.36
C ALA A 13 12.06 5.78 11.62
N ILE A 14 11.75 4.51 11.33
CA ILE A 14 12.69 3.41 11.49
C ILE A 14 13.78 3.48 10.41
N MET A 15 13.40 3.78 9.17
CA MET A 15 14.35 4.04 8.09
C MET A 15 15.30 5.19 8.44
N PHE A 16 14.78 6.27 9.02
CA PHE A 16 15.60 7.40 9.47
C PHE A 16 16.65 6.98 10.50
N ALA A 17 16.30 6.11 11.45
CA ALA A 17 17.29 5.54 12.38
C ALA A 17 18.38 4.75 11.63
N GLY A 18 18.00 3.93 10.63
CA GLY A 18 18.94 3.23 9.76
C GLY A 18 19.87 4.18 8.98
N MET A 19 19.33 5.28 8.45
CA MET A 19 20.11 6.32 7.78
C MET A 19 21.10 7.01 8.74
N MET A 20 20.69 7.29 9.97
CA MET A 20 21.59 7.90 10.97
C MET A 20 22.72 6.96 11.37
N LEU A 21 22.44 5.66 11.50
CA LEU A 21 23.48 4.66 11.77
C LEU A 21 24.42 4.49 10.58
N LEU A 22 23.88 4.46 9.35
CA LEU A 22 24.70 4.42 8.14
C LEU A 22 25.61 5.63 8.05
N TRP A 23 25.10 6.83 8.33
CA TRP A 23 25.90 8.04 8.39
C TRP A 23 27.00 7.93 9.44
N MET A 24 26.66 7.59 10.68
CA MET A 24 27.57 7.57 11.83
C MET A 24 28.65 6.48 11.75
N TRP A 25 28.36 5.36 11.08
CA TRP A 25 29.31 4.23 10.94
C TRP A 25 29.97 4.15 9.56
N SER A 26 29.59 5.03 8.63
CA SER A 26 30.31 5.15 7.35
C SER A 26 31.69 5.77 7.56
N ILE A 27 32.66 5.37 6.73
CA ILE A 27 34.04 5.86 6.78
C ILE A 27 34.10 7.40 6.71
N ASP A 28 33.35 7.98 5.77
CA ASP A 28 33.39 9.41 5.46
C ASP A 28 32.33 10.23 6.22
N ASN A 29 31.53 9.61 7.10
CA ASN A 29 30.38 10.24 7.76
C ASN A 29 29.46 10.97 6.76
N THR A 30 28.97 10.24 5.77
CA THR A 30 28.25 10.77 4.60
C THR A 30 27.01 9.94 4.29
N LEU A 31 26.12 10.50 3.47
CA LEU A 31 24.96 9.79 2.88
C LEU A 31 24.96 9.87 1.35
N VAL A 32 26.10 10.23 0.75
CA VAL A 32 26.26 10.21 -0.70
C VAL A 32 26.41 8.77 -1.16
N PHE A 33 25.52 8.34 -2.08
CA PHE A 33 25.45 6.95 -2.56
C PHE A 33 26.80 6.37 -3.01
N GLU A 34 27.60 7.15 -3.74
CA GLU A 34 28.91 6.72 -4.24
C GLU A 34 29.87 6.33 -3.11
N GLN A 35 29.85 7.06 -2.00
CA GLN A 35 30.73 6.84 -0.86
C GLN A 35 30.19 5.72 0.04
N ILE A 36 28.90 5.74 0.35
CA ILE A 36 28.30 4.75 1.27
C ILE A 36 28.20 3.35 0.66
N LEU A 37 28.11 3.24 -0.67
CA LEU A 37 28.07 1.96 -1.39
C LEU A 37 29.43 1.57 -1.98
N ALA A 38 30.50 2.32 -1.69
CA ALA A 38 31.84 1.93 -2.09
C ALA A 38 32.25 0.60 -1.40
N PRO A 39 32.93 -0.32 -2.09
CA PRO A 39 33.32 -1.62 -1.52
C PRO A 39 34.02 -1.51 -0.16
N ALA A 40 34.99 -0.60 -0.03
CA ALA A 40 35.72 -0.38 1.22
C ALA A 40 34.80 0.02 2.40
N ASN A 41 33.76 0.81 2.15
CA ASN A 41 32.80 1.18 3.18
C ASN A 41 31.86 0.02 3.54
N LEU A 42 31.43 -0.77 2.56
CA LEU A 42 30.58 -1.93 2.80
C LEU A 42 31.32 -3.03 3.58
N GLU A 43 32.58 -3.32 3.23
CA GLU A 43 33.47 -4.23 3.98
C GLU A 43 33.67 -3.75 5.42
N HIS A 44 33.94 -2.46 5.62
CA HIS A 44 34.06 -1.87 6.96
C HIS A 44 32.79 -2.10 7.82
N LEU A 45 31.61 -1.88 7.25
CA LEU A 45 30.33 -2.11 7.93
C LEU A 45 30.02 -3.59 8.14
N ALA A 46 30.55 -4.49 7.32
CA ALA A 46 30.41 -5.93 7.45
C ALA A 46 31.25 -6.48 8.61
N GLU A 47 32.46 -5.95 8.82
CA GLU A 47 33.35 -6.35 9.90
C GLU A 47 32.96 -5.75 11.27
N MET A 48 32.27 -4.61 11.26
CA MET A 48 31.85 -3.92 12.48
C MET A 48 30.70 -4.67 13.18
N MET A 49 31.01 -5.35 14.29
CA MET A 49 30.01 -6.07 15.09
C MET A 49 29.33 -5.16 16.12
N ILE A 50 27.99 -5.13 16.10
CA ILE A 50 27.16 -4.32 16.99
C ILE A 50 26.31 -5.22 17.88
N HIS A 51 26.39 -4.99 19.19
CA HIS A 51 25.51 -5.63 20.16
C HIS A 51 24.22 -4.81 20.33
N VAL A 52 23.06 -5.43 20.17
CA VAL A 52 21.74 -4.81 20.33
C VAL A 52 21.16 -5.21 21.69
N PRO A 53 21.22 -4.35 22.74
CA PRO A 53 20.90 -4.75 24.11
C PRO A 53 19.44 -5.17 24.31
N VAL A 54 18.53 -4.55 23.56
CA VAL A 54 17.07 -4.78 23.69
C VAL A 54 16.68 -6.22 23.35
N PHE A 55 17.39 -6.83 22.38
CA PHE A 55 17.11 -8.18 21.89
C PHE A 55 18.21 -9.20 22.23
N ASN A 56 19.28 -8.74 22.90
CA ASN A 56 20.41 -9.54 23.33
C ASN A 56 21.05 -10.39 22.22
N PHE A 57 21.26 -9.79 21.04
CA PHE A 57 22.01 -10.42 19.95
C PHE A 57 23.09 -9.47 19.41
N THR A 58 24.08 -10.04 18.74
CA THR A 58 25.16 -9.30 18.08
C THR A 58 25.08 -9.58 16.57
N THR A 59 25.15 -8.54 15.75
CA THR A 59 25.06 -8.61 14.29
C THR A 59 26.08 -7.67 13.66
N PRO A 60 26.55 -7.95 12.44
CA PRO A 60 27.23 -6.94 11.62
C PRO A 60 26.39 -5.67 11.46
N ALA A 61 27.05 -4.52 11.49
CA ALA A 61 26.43 -3.21 11.34
C ALA A 61 25.66 -3.11 10.02
N VAL A 62 26.23 -3.61 8.93
CA VAL A 62 25.60 -3.64 7.59
C VAL A 62 24.24 -4.35 7.61
N GLY A 63 24.14 -5.49 8.31
CA GLY A 63 22.90 -6.27 8.41
C GLY A 63 21.80 -5.54 9.16
N LEU A 64 22.15 -4.84 10.25
CA LEU A 64 21.23 -4.02 11.03
C LEU A 64 20.75 -2.80 10.22
N ILE A 65 21.69 -2.09 9.56
CA ILE A 65 21.38 -0.93 8.72
C ILE A 65 20.43 -1.34 7.58
N ALA A 66 20.71 -2.45 6.90
CA ALA A 66 19.87 -2.93 5.79
C ALA A 66 18.43 -3.18 6.24
N VAL A 67 18.24 -3.87 7.37
CA VAL A 67 16.89 -4.13 7.92
C VAL A 67 16.19 -2.84 8.32
N LEU A 68 16.88 -1.90 8.98
CA LEU A 68 16.29 -0.61 9.38
C LEU A 68 15.89 0.23 8.15
N ILE A 69 16.72 0.29 7.12
CA ILE A 69 16.41 0.98 5.87
C ILE A 69 15.21 0.31 5.17
N PHE A 70 15.13 -1.03 5.19
CA PHE A 70 14.03 -1.79 4.61
C PHE A 70 12.67 -1.49 5.26
N PHE A 71 12.60 -1.03 6.51
CA PHE A 71 11.32 -0.55 7.09
C PHE A 71 10.71 0.63 6.33
N GLY A 72 11.51 1.44 5.63
CA GLY A 72 11.03 2.45 4.70
C GLY A 72 10.25 1.81 3.54
N THR A 73 10.78 0.73 2.97
CA THR A 73 10.10 -0.09 1.96
C THR A 73 8.84 -0.73 2.51
N ILE A 74 8.87 -1.27 3.74
CA ILE A 74 7.68 -1.86 4.38
C ILE A 74 6.54 -0.83 4.45
N GLY A 75 6.84 0.40 4.86
CA GLY A 75 5.85 1.49 4.93
C GLY A 75 5.34 1.92 3.56
N LYS A 76 6.23 2.27 2.63
CA LYS A 76 5.85 2.88 1.33
C LYS A 76 5.31 1.88 0.31
N SER A 77 5.86 0.67 0.26
CA SER A 77 5.42 -0.39 -0.64
C SER A 77 4.35 -1.29 -0.01
N ALA A 78 3.73 -0.84 1.09
CA ALA A 78 2.62 -1.52 1.76
C ALA A 78 2.90 -3.01 2.03
N GLN A 79 4.11 -3.32 2.50
CA GLN A 79 4.44 -4.70 2.90
C GLN A 79 3.83 -5.00 4.26
N PHE A 80 3.68 -6.27 4.58
CA PHE A 80 3.39 -6.65 5.96
C PHE A 80 4.52 -6.15 6.88
N PRO A 81 4.22 -5.53 8.03
CA PRO A 81 2.89 -5.34 8.64
C PRO A 81 2.17 -4.01 8.32
N LEU A 82 2.79 -3.09 7.58
CA LEU A 82 2.29 -1.72 7.35
C LEU A 82 1.43 -1.55 6.08
N HIS A 83 0.72 -2.59 5.65
CA HIS A 83 -0.06 -2.61 4.38
C HIS A 83 -1.45 -1.95 4.47
N VAL A 84 -1.99 -1.80 5.68
CA VAL A 84 -3.41 -1.47 5.96
C VAL A 84 -3.91 -0.15 5.38
N TRP A 85 -3.01 0.73 4.97
CA TRP A 85 -3.39 2.02 4.41
C TRP A 85 -3.76 1.97 2.93
N LEU A 86 -3.23 1.00 2.17
CA LEU A 86 -3.36 0.98 0.72
C LEU A 86 -4.80 0.74 0.25
N PRO A 87 -5.56 -0.22 0.83
CA PRO A 87 -6.94 -0.45 0.41
C PRO A 87 -7.85 0.77 0.65
N ASP A 88 -7.61 1.52 1.73
CA ASP A 88 -8.36 2.72 2.06
C ASP A 88 -7.94 3.93 1.22
N ALA A 89 -6.72 3.91 0.65
CA ALA A 89 -6.30 4.94 -0.31
C ALA A 89 -7.19 4.94 -1.58
N MET A 90 -7.91 3.84 -1.84
CA MET A 90 -8.87 3.72 -2.95
C MET A 90 -10.10 4.62 -2.80
N GLU A 91 -10.36 5.18 -1.61
CA GLU A 91 -11.39 6.23 -1.46
C GLU A 91 -11.04 7.50 -2.24
N GLY A 92 -9.75 7.68 -2.58
CA GLY A 92 -9.30 8.82 -3.39
C GLY A 92 -9.76 8.73 -4.85
N PRO A 93 -9.66 9.85 -5.60
CA PRO A 93 -9.99 9.89 -7.02
C PRO A 93 -9.14 8.89 -7.83
N THR A 94 -9.74 8.28 -8.85
CA THR A 94 -9.09 7.19 -9.60
C THR A 94 -7.81 7.61 -10.36
N PRO A 95 -7.70 8.83 -10.95
CA PRO A 95 -6.43 9.28 -11.52
C PRO A 95 -5.29 9.38 -10.49
N VAL A 96 -5.61 9.78 -9.26
CA VAL A 96 -4.65 9.80 -8.15
C VAL A 96 -4.23 8.37 -7.79
N SER A 97 -5.19 7.44 -7.75
CA SER A 97 -4.90 6.03 -7.52
C SER A 97 -3.95 5.46 -8.59
N ALA A 98 -4.17 5.75 -9.87
CA ALA A 98 -3.27 5.32 -10.93
C ALA A 98 -1.84 5.83 -10.74
N MET A 99 -1.65 7.10 -10.36
CA MET A 99 -0.32 7.67 -10.11
C MET A 99 0.36 7.07 -8.88
N ILE A 100 -0.36 6.95 -7.76
CA ILE A 100 0.18 6.50 -6.47
C ILE A 100 0.53 5.00 -6.51
N HIS A 101 -0.33 4.17 -7.11
CA HIS A 101 -0.23 2.72 -7.05
C HIS A 101 0.52 2.08 -8.22
N ALA A 102 0.79 2.82 -9.29
CA ALA A 102 1.57 2.32 -10.41
C ALA A 102 2.97 2.93 -10.49
N ALA A 103 3.12 4.24 -10.33
CA ALA A 103 4.37 4.93 -10.68
C ALA A 103 5.16 5.48 -9.50
N THR A 104 4.51 6.00 -8.46
CA THR A 104 5.19 6.89 -7.50
C THR A 104 5.35 6.27 -6.11
N MET A 105 4.31 6.32 -5.28
CA MET A 105 4.44 6.08 -3.84
C MET A 105 4.85 4.65 -3.51
N VAL A 106 4.19 3.67 -4.13
CA VAL A 106 4.43 2.26 -3.82
C VAL A 106 5.70 1.72 -4.47
N SER A 107 6.07 2.26 -5.62
CA SER A 107 7.29 1.91 -6.35
C SER A 107 8.55 2.48 -5.68
N ALA A 108 8.43 3.62 -4.98
CA ALA A 108 9.54 4.25 -4.27
C ALA A 108 10.19 3.34 -3.21
N GLY A 109 9.40 2.52 -2.51
CA GLY A 109 9.94 1.59 -1.52
C GLY A 109 10.74 0.45 -2.15
N VAL A 110 10.26 -0.14 -3.26
CA VAL A 110 11.02 -1.16 -4.01
C VAL A 110 12.26 -0.53 -4.65
N PHE A 111 12.12 0.66 -5.23
CA PHE A 111 13.23 1.43 -5.79
C PHE A 111 14.33 1.70 -4.77
N LEU A 112 13.99 1.97 -3.50
CA LEU A 112 14.99 2.12 -2.44
C LEU A 112 15.83 0.84 -2.26
N VAL A 113 15.20 -0.34 -2.25
CA VAL A 113 15.92 -1.62 -2.15
C VAL A 113 16.78 -1.86 -3.38
N VAL A 114 16.26 -1.60 -4.58
CA VAL A 114 17.02 -1.67 -5.83
C VAL A 114 18.23 -0.73 -5.76
N ARG A 115 18.06 0.50 -5.30
CA ARG A 115 19.13 1.50 -5.27
C ARG A 115 20.18 1.22 -4.20
N MET A 116 19.75 0.67 -3.07
CA MET A 116 20.61 0.26 -1.95
C MET A 116 21.03 -1.22 -2.05
N PHE A 117 20.76 -1.88 -3.18
CA PHE A 117 21.03 -3.30 -3.35
C PHE A 117 22.45 -3.73 -2.97
N PRO A 118 23.51 -2.93 -3.23
CA PRO A 118 24.86 -3.32 -2.83
C PRO A 118 25.02 -3.51 -1.32
N LEU A 119 24.34 -2.67 -0.53
CA LEU A 119 24.30 -2.78 0.92
C LEU A 119 23.49 -4.01 1.37
N PHE A 120 22.38 -4.31 0.68
CA PHE A 120 21.57 -5.51 0.96
C PHE A 120 22.31 -6.81 0.60
N PHE A 121 23.06 -6.81 -0.50
CA PHE A 121 23.85 -7.95 -0.95
C PHE A 121 24.93 -8.31 0.06
N VAL A 122 25.78 -7.33 0.44
CA VAL A 122 26.82 -7.53 1.47
C VAL A 122 26.20 -7.85 2.83
N ALA A 123 25.03 -7.28 3.15
CA ALA A 123 24.28 -7.69 4.33
C ALA A 123 23.84 -9.15 4.27
N GLY A 124 23.50 -9.69 3.10
CA GLY A 124 23.19 -11.11 2.90
C GLY A 124 24.39 -12.02 3.14
N GLU A 125 25.58 -11.60 2.72
CA GLU A 125 26.81 -12.36 2.94
C GLU A 125 27.26 -12.35 4.41
N ALA A 126 27.25 -11.16 5.04
CA ALA A 126 27.70 -11.00 6.43
C ALA A 126 26.63 -11.42 7.45
N ALA A 127 25.36 -11.21 7.14
CA ALA A 127 24.21 -11.47 8.00
C ALA A 127 23.03 -12.06 7.20
N PRO A 128 23.07 -13.34 6.80
CA PRO A 128 22.06 -13.96 5.91
C PRO A 128 20.60 -13.77 6.36
N ALA A 129 20.37 -13.69 7.67
CA ALA A 129 19.06 -13.42 8.24
C ALA A 129 18.42 -12.11 7.74
N SER A 130 19.21 -11.09 7.39
CA SER A 130 18.70 -9.80 6.88
C SER A 130 18.03 -9.95 5.52
N MET A 131 18.65 -10.67 4.58
CA MET A 131 18.09 -10.91 3.25
C MET A 131 16.92 -11.90 3.30
N GLN A 132 17.03 -12.94 4.13
CA GLN A 132 15.91 -13.86 4.39
C GLN A 132 14.70 -13.14 4.99
N PHE A 133 14.92 -12.13 5.84
CA PHE A 133 13.83 -11.28 6.36
C PHE A 133 13.16 -10.48 5.25
N VAL A 134 13.92 -9.84 4.36
CA VAL A 134 13.38 -9.12 3.19
C VAL A 134 12.57 -10.07 2.30
N ALA A 135 13.15 -11.22 1.95
CA ALA A 135 12.54 -12.20 1.08
C ALA A 135 11.26 -12.80 1.69
N GLY A 136 11.32 -13.15 2.97
CA GLY A 136 10.19 -13.71 3.73
C GLY A 136 9.03 -12.71 3.87
N ILE A 137 9.31 -11.43 4.15
CA ILE A 137 8.29 -10.38 4.20
C ILE A 137 7.64 -10.20 2.82
N GLY A 138 8.42 -10.18 1.75
CA GLY A 138 7.91 -10.09 0.38
C GLY A 138 7.01 -11.28 0.02
N ALA A 139 7.48 -12.50 0.26
CA ALA A 139 6.75 -13.73 -0.06
C ALA A 139 5.45 -13.85 0.73
N PHE A 140 5.50 -13.56 2.05
CA PHE A 140 4.31 -13.53 2.89
C PHE A 140 3.31 -12.48 2.39
N THR A 141 3.78 -11.26 2.12
CA THR A 141 2.94 -10.16 1.61
C THR A 141 2.27 -10.54 0.28
N ALA A 142 3.03 -11.17 -0.63
CA ALA A 142 2.54 -11.64 -1.92
C ALA A 142 1.37 -12.61 -1.76
N LEU A 143 1.51 -13.64 -0.92
CA LEU A 143 0.46 -14.64 -0.71
C LEU A 143 -0.72 -14.05 0.06
N PHE A 144 -0.44 -13.34 1.15
CA PHE A 144 -1.44 -12.73 2.03
C PHE A 144 -2.37 -11.78 1.26
N ALA A 145 -1.82 -10.88 0.46
CA ALA A 145 -2.61 -9.93 -0.30
C ALA A 145 -3.40 -10.59 -1.45
N SER A 146 -2.81 -11.59 -2.12
CA SER A 146 -3.52 -12.37 -3.14
C SER A 146 -4.73 -13.11 -2.57
N LEU A 147 -4.62 -13.67 -1.36
CA LEU A 147 -5.74 -14.30 -0.67
C LEU A 147 -6.86 -13.29 -0.39
N ILE A 148 -6.54 -12.09 0.12
CA ILE A 148 -7.56 -11.06 0.38
C ILE A 148 -8.25 -10.64 -0.92
N ALA A 149 -7.49 -10.40 -1.99
CA ALA A 149 -8.00 -9.93 -3.28
C ALA A 149 -9.08 -10.84 -3.88
N VAL A 150 -8.99 -12.16 -3.68
CA VAL A 150 -9.99 -13.14 -4.14
C VAL A 150 -11.39 -12.84 -3.60
N ALA A 151 -11.49 -12.33 -2.38
CA ALA A 151 -12.76 -12.13 -1.67
C ALA A 151 -13.24 -10.66 -1.63
N GLN A 152 -12.60 -9.75 -2.37
CA GLN A 152 -13.01 -8.34 -2.44
C GLN A 152 -14.03 -8.10 -3.57
N TRP A 153 -15.02 -7.24 -3.34
CA TRP A 153 -16.07 -6.92 -4.31
C TRP A 153 -15.84 -5.60 -5.05
N ASP A 154 -15.16 -4.65 -4.41
CA ASP A 154 -14.83 -3.36 -4.98
C ASP A 154 -13.70 -3.50 -6.03
N ILE A 155 -13.94 -2.97 -7.23
CA ILE A 155 -13.03 -3.06 -8.38
C ILE A 155 -11.65 -2.44 -8.07
N LYS A 156 -11.59 -1.32 -7.35
CA LYS A 156 -10.35 -0.63 -6.98
C LYS A 156 -9.65 -1.35 -5.82
N ARG A 157 -10.38 -1.87 -4.83
CA ARG A 157 -9.78 -2.63 -3.73
C ARG A 157 -9.11 -3.92 -4.21
N VAL A 158 -9.69 -4.63 -5.18
CA VAL A 158 -9.01 -5.78 -5.81
C VAL A 158 -7.70 -5.34 -6.47
N LEU A 159 -7.71 -4.19 -7.16
CA LEU A 159 -6.49 -3.62 -7.76
C LEU A 159 -5.45 -3.18 -6.72
N ALA A 160 -5.88 -2.66 -5.57
CA ALA A 160 -4.99 -2.30 -4.46
C ALA A 160 -4.29 -3.52 -3.87
N TYR A 161 -5.05 -4.57 -3.52
CA TYR A 161 -4.46 -5.79 -2.97
C TYR A 161 -3.57 -6.52 -3.97
N SER A 162 -3.94 -6.51 -5.24
CA SER A 162 -3.05 -7.05 -6.26
C SER A 162 -1.77 -6.23 -6.42
N THR A 163 -1.78 -4.92 -6.17
CA THR A 163 -0.55 -4.11 -6.10
C THR A 163 0.30 -4.49 -4.89
N ILE A 164 -0.30 -4.66 -3.71
CA ILE A 164 0.42 -5.18 -2.53
C ILE A 164 1.09 -6.52 -2.87
N ALA A 165 0.37 -7.41 -3.54
CA ALA A 165 0.89 -8.72 -3.92
C ALA A 165 2.08 -8.62 -4.90
N GLN A 166 1.97 -7.80 -5.96
CA GLN A 166 3.04 -7.63 -6.95
C GLN A 166 4.29 -6.97 -6.36
N LEU A 167 4.13 -6.02 -5.43
CA LEU A 167 5.28 -5.44 -4.73
C LEU A 167 5.93 -6.45 -3.80
N GLY A 168 5.13 -7.30 -3.13
CA GLY A 168 5.63 -8.44 -2.36
C GLY A 168 6.46 -9.39 -3.23
N TYR A 169 6.03 -9.65 -4.46
CA TYR A 169 6.81 -10.40 -5.46
C TYR A 169 8.17 -9.78 -5.75
N MET A 170 8.22 -8.47 -6.00
CA MET A 170 9.48 -7.76 -6.28
C MET A 170 10.39 -7.78 -5.07
N VAL A 171 9.84 -7.54 -3.87
CA VAL A 171 10.60 -7.57 -2.61
C VAL A 171 11.13 -8.97 -2.31
N ALA A 172 10.34 -10.02 -2.59
CA ALA A 172 10.78 -11.40 -2.45
C ALA A 172 11.97 -11.70 -3.38
N ALA A 173 11.86 -11.33 -4.66
CA ALA A 173 12.93 -11.48 -5.65
C ALA A 173 14.21 -10.74 -5.24
N LEU A 174 14.09 -9.47 -4.83
CA LEU A 174 15.23 -8.70 -4.35
C LEU A 174 15.85 -9.32 -3.08
N GLY A 175 15.04 -9.84 -2.16
CA GLY A 175 15.51 -10.48 -0.94
C GLY A 175 16.23 -11.82 -1.17
N THR A 176 16.00 -12.50 -2.28
CA THR A 176 16.76 -13.70 -2.68
C THR A 176 17.94 -13.39 -3.61
N GLY A 177 18.21 -12.10 -3.84
CA GLY A 177 19.32 -11.67 -4.69
C GLY A 177 18.99 -11.51 -6.18
N ALA A 178 17.74 -11.76 -6.60
CA ALA A 178 17.28 -11.65 -7.99
C ALA A 178 17.03 -10.18 -8.38
N TYR A 179 18.10 -9.39 -8.46
CA TYR A 179 18.10 -7.96 -8.72
C TYR A 179 17.44 -7.58 -10.05
N VAL A 180 17.91 -8.18 -11.15
CA VAL A 180 17.45 -7.88 -12.52
C VAL A 180 15.95 -8.18 -12.64
N ALA A 181 15.53 -9.37 -12.21
CA ALA A 181 14.14 -9.80 -12.24
C ALA A 181 13.22 -8.88 -11.41
N GLY A 182 13.63 -8.50 -10.20
CA GLY A 182 12.89 -7.59 -9.34
C GLY A 182 12.72 -6.19 -9.95
N PHE A 183 13.80 -5.63 -10.52
CA PHE A 183 13.78 -4.33 -11.17
C PHE A 183 12.97 -4.33 -12.48
N PHE A 184 13.12 -5.37 -13.30
CA PHE A 184 12.35 -5.53 -14.53
C PHE A 184 10.85 -5.64 -14.24
N HIS A 185 10.47 -6.42 -13.22
CA HIS A 185 9.08 -6.53 -12.82
C HIS A 185 8.53 -5.18 -12.32
N LEU A 186 9.32 -4.37 -11.60
CA LEU A 186 8.94 -3.02 -11.17
C LEU A 186 8.56 -2.12 -12.36
N ILE A 187 9.35 -2.16 -13.43
CA ILE A 187 9.11 -1.37 -14.65
C ILE A 187 7.82 -1.84 -15.34
N THR A 188 7.71 -3.13 -15.64
CA THR A 188 6.54 -3.67 -16.35
C THR A 188 5.24 -3.44 -15.56
N HIS A 189 5.31 -3.58 -14.23
CA HIS A 189 4.21 -3.32 -13.31
C HIS A 189 3.65 -1.92 -13.40
N ALA A 190 4.49 -0.90 -13.51
CA ALA A 190 4.02 0.48 -13.62
C ALA A 190 3.07 0.68 -14.82
N PHE A 191 3.34 0.02 -15.95
CA PHE A 191 2.50 0.14 -17.15
C PHE A 191 1.19 -0.63 -17.02
N PHE A 192 1.22 -1.93 -16.69
CA PHE A 192 -0.01 -2.71 -16.62
C PHE A 192 -0.91 -2.29 -15.44
N LYS A 193 -0.35 -1.80 -14.32
CA LYS A 193 -1.15 -1.22 -13.24
C LYS A 193 -1.72 0.14 -13.57
N GLY A 194 -0.92 1.01 -14.20
CA GLY A 194 -1.42 2.30 -14.68
C GLY A 194 -2.65 2.09 -15.58
N LEU A 195 -2.56 1.11 -16.49
CA LEU A 195 -3.66 0.74 -17.37
C LEU A 195 -4.89 0.22 -16.61
N LEU A 196 -4.71 -0.70 -15.66
CA LEU A 196 -5.81 -1.26 -14.87
C LEU A 196 -6.52 -0.22 -14.00
N PHE A 197 -5.78 0.67 -13.32
CA PHE A 197 -6.38 1.70 -12.48
C PHE A 197 -7.13 2.73 -13.32
N LEU A 198 -6.54 3.24 -14.42
CA LEU A 198 -7.24 4.14 -15.32
C LEU A 198 -8.47 3.47 -15.96
N GLY A 199 -8.36 2.20 -16.34
CA GLY A 199 -9.47 1.42 -16.89
C GLY A 199 -10.60 1.23 -15.87
N SER A 200 -10.28 0.95 -14.61
CA SER A 200 -11.28 0.89 -13.53
C SER A 200 -11.97 2.24 -13.31
N GLY A 201 -11.24 3.35 -13.44
CA GLY A 201 -11.82 4.69 -13.33
C GLY A 201 -12.80 5.00 -14.46
N SER A 202 -12.46 4.58 -15.68
CA SER A 202 -13.36 4.64 -16.84
C SER A 202 -14.64 3.83 -16.59
N VAL A 203 -14.51 2.59 -16.08
CA VAL A 203 -15.65 1.73 -15.72
C VAL A 203 -16.55 2.39 -14.68
N ILE A 204 -15.98 2.86 -13.56
CA ILE A 204 -16.74 3.48 -12.46
C ILE A 204 -17.53 4.69 -12.99
N HIS A 205 -16.85 5.56 -13.74
CA HIS A 205 -17.47 6.75 -14.32
C HIS A 205 -18.59 6.42 -15.31
N GLY A 206 -18.38 5.42 -16.18
CA GLY A 206 -19.41 4.95 -17.11
C GLY A 206 -20.64 4.39 -16.40
N VAL A 207 -20.45 3.57 -15.35
CA VAL A 207 -21.55 3.00 -14.57
C VAL A 207 -22.32 4.09 -13.80
N GLU A 208 -21.62 5.05 -13.20
CA GLU A 208 -22.20 6.22 -12.53
C GLU A 208 -23.08 7.04 -13.49
N HIS A 209 -22.57 7.34 -14.69
CA HIS A 209 -23.36 8.01 -15.74
C HIS A 209 -24.58 7.20 -16.16
N GLY A 210 -24.44 5.87 -16.26
CA GLY A 210 -25.55 4.98 -16.57
C GLY A 210 -26.70 5.09 -15.57
N PHE A 211 -26.39 5.19 -14.27
CA PHE A 211 -27.41 5.38 -13.23
C PHE A 211 -28.13 6.71 -13.41
N HIS A 212 -27.40 7.80 -13.65
CA HIS A 212 -27.99 9.12 -13.89
C HIS A 212 -28.92 9.13 -15.12
N HIS A 213 -28.53 8.46 -16.21
CA HIS A 213 -29.37 8.36 -17.41
C HIS A 213 -30.64 7.53 -17.18
N ALA A 214 -30.55 6.42 -16.45
CA ALA A 214 -31.72 5.60 -16.13
C ALA A 214 -32.76 6.37 -15.30
N HIS A 215 -32.30 7.18 -14.33
CA HIS A 215 -33.18 8.00 -13.51
C HIS A 215 -33.78 9.20 -14.26
N ALA A 216 -33.04 9.84 -15.17
CA ALA A 216 -33.53 10.98 -15.94
C ALA A 216 -34.68 10.59 -16.90
N HIS A 217 -34.70 9.36 -17.40
CA HIS A 217 -35.76 8.87 -18.31
C HIS A 217 -36.90 8.11 -17.60
N GLY A 218 -36.76 7.76 -16.31
CA GLY A 218 -37.83 7.16 -15.50
C GLY A 218 -38.88 8.16 -15.00
N GLY A 219 -38.61 9.46 -15.09
CA GLY A 219 -39.52 10.54 -14.65
C GLY A 219 -40.49 11.07 -15.71
N ASP A 220 -40.39 10.62 -16.97
CA ASP A 220 -41.14 11.20 -18.10
C ASP A 220 -42.38 10.38 -18.52
N HIS A 221 -42.73 9.36 -17.72
CA HIS A 221 -43.91 8.51 -17.93
C HIS A 221 -44.77 8.46 -16.66
N GLY A 222 -45.41 9.58 -16.36
CA GLY A 222 -46.36 9.70 -15.25
C GLY A 222 -46.91 11.11 -15.12
N HIS A 223 -47.71 11.56 -16.08
CA HIS A 223 -48.75 12.53 -15.74
C HIS A 223 -49.75 11.80 -14.86
N ASP A 224 -49.78 12.12 -13.56
CA ASP A 224 -51.00 12.37 -12.80
C ASP A 224 -50.65 12.96 -11.42
N GLU A 225 -51.27 14.11 -11.20
CA GLU A 225 -51.54 14.87 -9.97
C GLU A 225 -50.95 14.45 -8.61
N HIS A 226 -50.45 15.48 -7.91
CA HIS A 226 -50.28 15.65 -6.46
C HIS A 226 -48.95 15.27 -5.81
N GLY A 227 -48.41 16.23 -5.04
CA GLY A 227 -47.45 16.00 -3.97
C GLY A 227 -46.06 16.51 -4.27
N HIS A 228 -45.73 17.68 -3.71
CA HIS A 228 -44.33 18.04 -3.46
C HIS A 228 -43.76 17.10 -2.41
N ASP A 229 -43.34 15.90 -2.83
CA ASP A 229 -42.50 15.06 -2.01
C ASP A 229 -41.07 15.20 -2.53
N GLU A 230 -40.24 15.85 -1.70
CA GLU A 230 -38.80 15.70 -1.74
C GLU A 230 -38.50 14.19 -1.77
N HIS A 231 -38.18 13.66 -2.95
CA HIS A 231 -37.72 12.28 -3.09
C HIS A 231 -36.34 12.16 -2.43
N GLY A 232 -36.40 11.94 -1.11
CA GLY A 232 -35.29 11.54 -0.28
C GLY A 232 -34.64 10.30 -0.85
N HIS A 233 -33.31 10.33 -0.85
CA HIS A 233 -32.41 9.25 -1.21
C HIS A 233 -32.78 7.93 -0.53
N GLY A 234 -33.51 7.07 -1.25
CA GLY A 234 -33.64 5.66 -0.90
C GLY A 234 -32.43 4.90 -1.42
N SER A 235 -31.28 4.98 -0.74
CA SER A 235 -30.22 3.98 -0.90
C SER A 235 -30.78 2.64 -0.44
N SER A 236 -31.36 1.86 -1.35
CA SER A 236 -31.85 0.53 -1.01
C SER A 236 -30.66 -0.40 -0.82
N ILE A 237 -30.12 -0.39 0.41
CA ILE A 237 -29.09 -1.34 0.82
C ILE A 237 -29.77 -2.69 0.98
N VAL A 238 -29.39 -3.64 0.12
CA VAL A 238 -29.81 -5.03 0.24
C VAL A 238 -28.84 -5.74 1.17
N HIS A 239 -29.31 -6.15 2.34
CA HIS A 239 -28.53 -6.99 3.23
C HIS A 239 -28.31 -8.37 2.59
N ARG A 240 -27.10 -8.61 2.08
CA ARG A 240 -26.69 -9.93 1.60
C ARG A 240 -25.86 -10.63 2.67
N ARG A 241 -25.90 -11.97 2.64
CA ARG A 241 -25.06 -12.79 3.52
C ARG A 241 -23.56 -12.51 3.34
N ASP A 242 -23.14 -12.02 2.17
CA ASP A 242 -21.74 -11.72 1.81
C ASP A 242 -21.34 -10.26 2.06
N GLY A 243 -22.11 -9.53 2.87
CA GLY A 243 -21.93 -8.11 3.13
C GLY A 243 -23.01 -7.27 2.45
N ASP A 244 -23.24 -6.07 2.98
CA ASP A 244 -24.25 -5.15 2.47
C ASP A 244 -23.96 -4.77 1.01
N LEU A 245 -24.99 -4.77 0.18
CA LEU A 245 -24.94 -4.33 -1.20
C LEU A 245 -25.71 -3.03 -1.33
N ASP A 246 -25.00 -1.95 -1.62
CA ASP A 246 -25.62 -0.75 -2.15
C ASP A 246 -25.82 -0.94 -3.67
N LEU A 247 -27.08 -0.96 -4.12
CA LEU A 247 -27.43 -1.18 -5.54
C LEU A 247 -26.93 -0.05 -6.45
N ASN A 248 -26.62 1.11 -5.87
CA ASN A 248 -26.15 2.29 -6.61
C ASN A 248 -24.64 2.49 -6.52
N ASP A 249 -23.89 1.60 -5.86
CA ASP A 249 -22.43 1.73 -5.79
C ASP A 249 -21.79 1.33 -7.15
N PRO A 250 -21.21 2.28 -7.90
CA PRO A 250 -20.58 2.01 -9.19
C PRO A 250 -19.22 1.33 -9.07
N GLN A 251 -18.67 1.15 -7.85
CA GLN A 251 -17.38 0.50 -7.62
C GLN A 251 -17.52 -1.00 -7.34
N ASP A 252 -18.71 -1.44 -6.93
CA ASP A 252 -18.99 -2.83 -6.61
C ASP A 252 -19.19 -3.68 -7.88
N MET A 253 -18.35 -4.68 -8.08
CA MET A 253 -18.44 -5.58 -9.24
C MET A 253 -19.73 -6.41 -9.26
N ARG A 254 -20.45 -6.52 -8.13
CA ARG A 254 -21.78 -7.15 -8.06
C ARG A 254 -22.83 -6.35 -8.84
N ASN A 255 -22.64 -5.03 -9.00
CA ASN A 255 -23.49 -4.13 -9.77
C ASN A 255 -23.05 -4.00 -11.24
N MET A 256 -21.93 -4.62 -11.64
CA MET A 256 -21.39 -4.54 -13.00
C MET A 256 -21.77 -5.77 -13.85
N GLY A 257 -21.35 -5.79 -15.11
CA GLY A 257 -21.52 -6.94 -16.01
C GLY A 257 -21.82 -6.50 -17.43
N GLY A 258 -21.40 -7.29 -18.43
CA GLY A 258 -21.69 -7.03 -19.84
C GLY A 258 -21.09 -5.74 -20.41
N LEU A 259 -20.21 -5.06 -19.68
CA LEU A 259 -19.66 -3.76 -20.07
C LEU A 259 -18.79 -3.82 -21.33
N LEU A 260 -18.27 -4.99 -21.73
CA LEU A 260 -17.46 -5.10 -22.95
C LEU A 260 -18.22 -4.66 -24.21
N LYS A 261 -19.54 -4.86 -24.25
CA LYS A 261 -20.38 -4.45 -25.38
C LYS A 261 -20.68 -2.95 -25.38
N ARG A 262 -20.63 -2.32 -24.20
CA ARG A 262 -20.98 -0.91 -23.97
C ARG A 262 -19.77 0.01 -24.07
N MET A 263 -18.65 -0.43 -23.50
CA MET A 263 -17.39 0.29 -23.41
C MET A 263 -16.24 -0.57 -23.96
N PRO A 264 -16.20 -0.84 -25.29
CA PRO A 264 -15.26 -1.80 -25.87
C PRO A 264 -13.79 -1.36 -25.73
N ILE A 265 -13.49 -0.06 -25.80
CA ILE A 265 -12.10 0.41 -25.68
C ILE A 265 -11.65 0.21 -24.23
N THR A 266 -12.44 0.66 -23.27
CA THR A 266 -12.16 0.45 -21.85
C THR A 266 -12.06 -1.03 -21.50
N GLY A 267 -12.98 -1.86 -22.03
CA GLY A 267 -13.00 -3.30 -21.79
C GLY A 267 -11.77 -4.03 -22.32
N TRP A 268 -11.39 -3.81 -23.57
CA TRP A 268 -10.22 -4.49 -24.14
C TRP A 268 -8.91 -4.03 -23.49
N THR A 269 -8.77 -2.73 -23.22
CA THR A 269 -7.57 -2.22 -22.55
C THR A 269 -7.44 -2.76 -21.12
N PHE A 270 -8.56 -2.87 -20.38
CA PHE A 270 -8.57 -3.51 -19.06
C PHE A 270 -8.23 -5.01 -19.13
N ILE A 271 -8.80 -5.74 -20.10
CA ILE A 271 -8.50 -7.16 -20.32
C ILE A 271 -7.02 -7.36 -20.60
N ILE A 272 -6.42 -6.55 -21.47
CA ILE A 272 -4.97 -6.64 -21.79
C ILE A 272 -4.13 -6.37 -20.53
N GLY A 273 -4.48 -5.33 -19.75
CA GLY A 273 -3.81 -5.05 -18.48
C GLY A 273 -3.95 -6.19 -17.47
N GLY A 274 -5.11 -6.83 -17.41
CA GLY A 274 -5.36 -7.97 -16.54
C GLY A 274 -4.59 -9.21 -16.98
N LEU A 275 -4.55 -9.49 -18.28
CA LEU A 275 -3.73 -10.58 -18.83
C LEU A 275 -2.25 -10.36 -18.53
N ALA A 276 -1.76 -9.12 -18.67
CA ALA A 276 -0.40 -8.76 -18.26
C ALA A 276 -0.18 -8.96 -16.76
N LEU A 277 -1.08 -8.50 -15.90
CA LEU A 277 -0.99 -8.75 -14.45
C LEU A 277 -0.97 -10.24 -14.12
N SER A 278 -1.75 -11.07 -14.81
CA SER A 278 -1.83 -12.52 -14.60
C SER A 278 -0.63 -13.31 -15.13
N GLY A 279 0.22 -12.68 -15.97
CA GLY A 279 1.33 -13.35 -16.64
C GLY A 279 0.88 -14.24 -17.79
N PHE A 280 -0.06 -13.78 -18.63
CA PHE A 280 -0.54 -14.57 -19.76
C PHE A 280 0.62 -14.90 -20.73
N PRO A 281 0.83 -16.18 -21.09
CA PRO A 281 2.05 -16.65 -21.75
C PRO A 281 2.41 -15.95 -23.05
N PHE A 282 3.72 -15.75 -23.26
CA PHE A 282 4.41 -15.31 -24.48
C PHE A 282 4.09 -13.91 -25.01
N VAL A 283 2.90 -13.38 -24.73
CA VAL A 283 2.44 -12.10 -25.28
C VAL A 283 2.67 -10.96 -24.30
N THR A 284 2.47 -11.21 -23.01
CA THR A 284 2.33 -10.12 -22.04
C THR A 284 3.60 -9.83 -21.27
N ALA A 285 3.77 -8.56 -20.86
CA ALA A 285 4.97 -8.15 -20.14
C ALA A 285 5.11 -8.82 -18.76
N GLY A 286 3.99 -9.13 -18.12
CA GLY A 286 4.00 -9.80 -16.82
C GLY A 286 4.36 -11.28 -16.88
N PHE A 287 4.30 -11.94 -18.05
CA PHE A 287 4.76 -13.31 -18.17
C PHE A 287 6.28 -13.37 -18.04
N TRP A 288 6.99 -12.64 -18.91
CA TRP A 288 8.45 -12.60 -18.93
C TRP A 288 9.03 -12.18 -17.59
N SER A 289 8.51 -11.10 -17.00
CA SER A 289 9.01 -10.61 -15.70
C SER A 289 8.72 -11.53 -14.51
N LYS A 290 7.61 -12.28 -14.50
CA LYS A 290 7.33 -13.25 -13.42
C LYS A 290 8.08 -14.56 -13.60
N ASP A 291 8.21 -15.01 -14.84
CA ASP A 291 8.97 -16.21 -15.18
C ASP A 291 10.45 -16.04 -14.82
N GLU A 292 11.01 -14.85 -15.04
CA GLU A 292 12.38 -14.52 -14.63
C GLU A 292 12.57 -14.56 -13.11
N ILE A 293 11.60 -14.05 -12.33
CA ILE A 293 11.62 -14.15 -10.86
C ILE A 293 11.58 -15.62 -10.42
N LEU A 294 10.66 -16.41 -10.97
CA LEU A 294 10.54 -17.83 -10.62
C LEU A 294 11.78 -18.63 -11.05
N SER A 295 12.37 -18.30 -12.19
CA SER A 295 13.60 -18.93 -12.69
C SER A 295 14.79 -18.60 -11.79
N SER A 296 14.91 -17.35 -11.35
CA SER A 296 15.94 -16.94 -10.39
C SER A 296 15.80 -17.68 -9.06
N LEU A 297 14.58 -17.81 -8.52
CA LEU A 297 14.32 -18.54 -7.26
C LEU A 297 14.56 -20.03 -7.37
N TRP A 298 14.33 -20.61 -8.55
CA TRP A 298 14.66 -22.00 -8.81
C TRP A 298 16.17 -22.21 -8.82
N TYR A 299 16.91 -21.27 -9.41
CA TYR A 299 18.37 -21.30 -9.46
C TYR A 299 19.01 -21.11 -8.08
N THR A 300 18.49 -20.20 -7.24
CA THR A 300 18.99 -19.98 -5.87
C THR A 300 18.55 -21.05 -4.86
N GLU A 301 17.83 -22.08 -5.31
CA GLU A 301 17.29 -23.17 -4.48
C GLU A 301 16.33 -22.71 -3.36
N ASP A 302 15.74 -21.52 -3.47
CA ASP A 302 14.79 -20.94 -2.50
C ASP A 302 13.38 -21.54 -2.64
N SER A 303 13.27 -22.85 -2.47
CA SER A 303 12.07 -23.65 -2.78
C SER A 303 10.79 -23.15 -2.08
N ILE A 304 10.91 -22.73 -0.81
CA ILE A 304 9.75 -22.23 -0.04
C ILE A 304 9.21 -20.94 -0.66
N ILE A 305 10.09 -20.01 -1.04
CA ILE A 305 9.70 -18.74 -1.63
C ILE A 305 9.17 -18.98 -3.05
N PHE A 306 9.85 -19.83 -3.83
CA PHE A 306 9.39 -20.25 -5.16
C PHE A 306 7.93 -20.72 -5.14
N TRP A 307 7.59 -21.70 -4.30
CA TRP A 307 6.23 -22.24 -4.25
C TRP A 307 5.22 -21.25 -3.67
N THR A 308 5.62 -20.44 -2.70
CA THR A 308 4.78 -19.38 -2.13
C THR A 308 4.38 -18.36 -3.20
N LEU A 309 5.35 -17.93 -4.01
CA LEU A 309 5.10 -17.06 -5.14
C LEU A 309 4.29 -17.79 -6.20
N ALA A 310 4.63 -19.00 -6.64
CA ALA A 310 3.83 -19.75 -7.62
C ALA A 310 2.33 -19.85 -7.25
N ILE A 311 2.02 -20.10 -5.97
CA ILE A 311 0.63 -20.07 -5.45
C ILE A 311 0.03 -18.66 -5.55
N SER A 312 0.77 -17.62 -5.16
CA SER A 312 0.32 -16.24 -5.32
C SER A 312 0.09 -15.84 -6.79
N ALA A 313 0.88 -16.34 -7.74
CA ALA A 313 0.65 -16.14 -9.19
C ALA A 313 -0.66 -16.79 -9.64
N LEU A 314 -0.91 -18.03 -9.19
CA LEU A 314 -2.16 -18.73 -9.47
C LEU A 314 -3.37 -17.95 -8.92
N LEU A 315 -3.29 -17.46 -7.69
CA LEU A 315 -4.33 -16.61 -7.10
C LEU A 315 -4.45 -15.28 -7.84
N THR A 316 -3.34 -14.71 -8.31
CA THR A 316 -3.32 -13.48 -9.13
C THR A 316 -4.11 -13.65 -10.41
N ALA A 317 -3.82 -14.72 -11.14
CA ALA A 317 -4.57 -15.09 -12.32
C ALA A 317 -6.05 -15.35 -12.01
N PHE A 318 -6.35 -16.02 -10.90
CA PHE A 318 -7.71 -16.31 -10.47
C PHE A 318 -8.54 -15.03 -10.19
N TYR A 319 -8.08 -14.14 -9.31
CA TYR A 319 -8.85 -12.94 -8.97
C TYR A 319 -8.93 -11.98 -10.16
N THR A 320 -7.94 -12.00 -11.06
CA THR A 320 -7.95 -11.18 -12.28
C THR A 320 -9.01 -11.68 -13.27
N ALA A 321 -9.09 -13.00 -13.49
CA ALA A 321 -10.16 -13.58 -14.30
C ALA A 321 -11.54 -13.35 -13.68
N ARG A 322 -11.67 -13.44 -12.35
CA ARG A 322 -12.89 -13.09 -11.62
C ARG A 322 -13.29 -11.63 -11.88
N GLN A 323 -12.35 -10.70 -11.73
CA GLN A 323 -12.60 -9.27 -11.95
C GLN A 323 -13.02 -8.99 -13.40
N ILE A 324 -12.30 -9.50 -14.39
CA ILE A 324 -12.67 -9.35 -15.81
C ILE A 324 -14.07 -9.92 -16.08
N THR A 325 -14.37 -11.11 -15.54
CA THR A 325 -15.64 -11.80 -15.81
C THR A 325 -16.82 -11.08 -15.17
N LEU A 326 -16.67 -10.61 -13.93
CA LEU A 326 -17.74 -9.90 -13.22
C LEU A 326 -17.95 -8.46 -13.76
N THR A 327 -16.92 -7.81 -14.26
CA THR A 327 -17.06 -6.44 -14.77
C THR A 327 -17.53 -6.41 -16.23
N PHE A 328 -16.91 -7.19 -17.11
CA PHE A 328 -17.04 -7.00 -18.56
C PHE A 328 -17.86 -8.06 -19.28
N LEU A 329 -17.90 -9.30 -18.75
CA LEU A 329 -18.57 -10.43 -19.39
C LEU A 329 -19.99 -10.62 -18.84
N GLY A 330 -20.76 -11.49 -19.50
CA GLY A 330 -22.14 -11.80 -19.11
C GLY A 330 -23.14 -10.71 -19.48
N GLN A 331 -24.22 -10.63 -18.71
CA GLN A 331 -25.27 -9.61 -18.86
C GLN A 331 -25.10 -8.51 -17.81
N PRO A 332 -25.54 -7.26 -18.09
CA PRO A 332 -25.60 -6.19 -17.10
C PRO A 332 -26.46 -6.59 -15.89
N ARG A 333 -26.01 -6.24 -14.68
CA ARG A 333 -26.69 -6.56 -13.41
C ARG A 333 -27.30 -5.35 -12.70
N SER A 334 -27.01 -4.14 -13.16
CA SER A 334 -27.62 -2.91 -12.67
C SER A 334 -28.04 -2.03 -13.83
N GLU A 335 -28.94 -1.08 -13.56
CA GLU A 335 -29.32 -0.04 -14.51
C GLU A 335 -28.12 0.79 -14.96
N GLY A 336 -27.19 1.07 -14.04
CA GLY A 336 -25.94 1.76 -14.34
C GLY A 336 -25.08 1.02 -15.36
N ALA A 337 -24.88 -0.29 -15.18
CA ALA A 337 -24.14 -1.10 -16.13
C ALA A 337 -24.89 -1.26 -17.47
N ALA A 338 -26.22 -1.30 -17.44
CA ALA A 338 -27.04 -1.42 -18.64
C ALA A 338 -26.96 -0.16 -19.51
N HIS A 339 -26.85 1.02 -18.92
CA HIS A 339 -26.85 2.31 -19.62
C HIS A 339 -25.47 3.01 -19.67
N ALA A 340 -24.40 2.32 -19.27
CA ALA A 340 -23.06 2.89 -19.24
C ALA A 340 -22.59 3.34 -20.63
N PRO A 341 -22.27 4.64 -20.84
CA PRO A 341 -21.62 5.10 -22.06
C PRO A 341 -20.13 4.79 -22.02
N GLU A 342 -19.51 4.70 -23.21
CA GLU A 342 -18.05 4.71 -23.30
C GLU A 342 -17.48 6.06 -22.82
N SER A 343 -16.29 6.01 -22.23
CA SER A 343 -15.66 7.21 -21.67
C SER A 343 -15.20 8.18 -22.74
N VAL A 344 -15.16 9.46 -22.35
CA VAL A 344 -14.65 10.55 -23.19
C VAL A 344 -13.20 10.32 -23.62
N LYS A 345 -12.82 10.94 -24.75
CA LYS A 345 -11.47 10.80 -25.35
C LYS A 345 -10.32 11.12 -24.39
N SER A 346 -10.51 12.05 -23.46
CA SER A 346 -9.51 12.38 -22.44
C SER A 346 -9.18 11.22 -21.50
N MET A 347 -10.08 10.24 -21.36
CA MET A 347 -9.85 9.02 -20.57
C MET A 347 -9.40 7.85 -21.46
N THR A 348 -9.96 7.70 -22.66
CA THR A 348 -9.64 6.55 -23.53
C THR A 348 -8.31 6.69 -24.27
N ILE A 349 -7.88 7.91 -24.62
CA ILE A 349 -6.57 8.12 -25.27
C ILE A 349 -5.41 7.63 -24.39
N PRO A 350 -5.31 8.00 -23.09
CA PRO A 350 -4.29 7.44 -22.20
C PRO A 350 -4.30 5.90 -22.14
N LEU A 351 -5.48 5.28 -22.09
CA LEU A 351 -5.59 3.80 -22.06
C LEU A 351 -4.99 3.18 -23.32
N ILE A 352 -5.34 3.72 -24.50
CA ILE A 352 -4.81 3.24 -25.77
C ILE A 352 -3.29 3.41 -25.84
N LEU A 353 -2.75 4.54 -25.35
CA LEU A 353 -1.32 4.81 -25.38
C LEU A 353 -0.51 3.89 -24.46
N ILE A 354 -1.05 3.52 -23.30
CA ILE A 354 -0.35 2.66 -22.33
C ILE A 354 -0.43 1.18 -22.74
N THR A 355 -1.49 0.78 -23.45
CA THR A 355 -1.76 -0.63 -23.80
C THR A 355 -0.60 -1.34 -24.53
N PRO A 356 0.05 -0.75 -25.56
CA PRO A 356 1.20 -1.38 -26.21
C PRO A 356 2.35 -1.71 -25.25
N PHE A 357 2.60 -0.87 -24.24
CA PHE A 357 3.66 -1.11 -23.26
C PHE A 357 3.33 -2.29 -22.33
N ALA A 358 2.06 -2.51 -21.99
CA ALA A 358 1.64 -3.68 -21.21
C ALA A 358 1.88 -5.02 -21.95
N ILE A 359 1.97 -4.98 -23.28
CA ILE A 359 2.26 -6.14 -24.14
C ILE A 359 3.76 -6.23 -24.41
N ALA A 360 4.32 -5.21 -25.06
CA ALA A 360 5.63 -5.27 -25.69
C ALA A 360 6.81 -5.06 -24.73
N LEU A 361 6.62 -4.37 -23.60
CA LEU A 361 7.76 -4.00 -22.75
C LEU A 361 8.45 -5.21 -22.12
N GLY A 362 7.72 -6.31 -21.89
CA GLY A 362 8.35 -7.52 -21.38
C GLY A 362 9.20 -8.26 -22.40
N TRP A 363 9.11 -7.92 -23.69
CA TRP A 363 9.95 -8.55 -24.70
C TRP A 363 11.41 -8.11 -24.58
N LEU A 364 11.67 -7.04 -23.81
CA LEU A 364 13.01 -6.56 -23.49
C LEU A 364 13.76 -7.44 -22.47
N GLY A 365 13.07 -8.34 -21.78
CA GLY A 365 13.63 -9.29 -20.80
C GLY A 365 13.49 -10.75 -21.24
N ILE A 366 13.40 -11.01 -22.55
CA ILE A 366 13.40 -12.40 -23.05
C ILE A 366 14.80 -13.00 -22.85
N PRO A 367 14.95 -14.16 -22.19
CA PRO A 367 16.24 -14.82 -22.04
C PRO A 367 16.88 -15.13 -23.41
N VAL A 368 18.19 -14.92 -23.54
CA VAL A 368 18.93 -15.16 -24.80
C VAL A 368 18.81 -16.62 -25.25
N ASP A 369 18.79 -17.53 -24.29
CA ASP A 369 18.67 -18.98 -24.53
C ASP A 369 17.22 -19.43 -24.78
N PHE A 370 16.24 -18.52 -24.76
CA PHE A 370 14.85 -18.89 -24.97
C PHE A 370 14.63 -19.42 -26.40
N PRO A 371 14.03 -20.62 -26.57
CA PRO A 371 13.90 -21.24 -27.89
C PRO A 371 13.20 -20.34 -28.93
N GLY A 372 13.92 -19.99 -29.99
CA GLY A 372 13.41 -19.25 -31.15
C GLY A 372 13.25 -17.73 -30.97
N LEU A 373 12.87 -17.26 -29.77
CA LEU A 373 12.70 -15.82 -29.51
C LEU A 373 13.96 -15.14 -28.96
N GLY A 374 14.79 -15.85 -28.19
CA GLY A 374 15.97 -15.27 -27.54
C GLY A 374 17.05 -14.80 -28.52
N SER A 375 17.16 -15.43 -29.69
CA SER A 375 18.06 -14.99 -30.75
C SER A 375 17.57 -13.76 -31.52
N VAL A 376 16.29 -13.39 -31.37
CA VAL A 376 15.64 -12.28 -32.09
C VAL A 376 15.64 -11.02 -31.24
N PHE A 377 15.49 -11.16 -29.92
CA PHE A 377 15.45 -10.05 -28.98
C PHE A 377 16.61 -10.20 -27.97
N PRO A 378 17.63 -9.33 -28.02
CA PRO A 378 18.70 -9.36 -27.02
C PRO A 378 18.15 -8.98 -25.65
N HIS A 379 18.67 -9.60 -24.59
CA HIS A 379 18.30 -9.35 -23.18
C HIS A 379 18.75 -7.96 -22.74
N TRP A 380 18.03 -6.94 -23.21
CA TRP A 380 18.47 -5.55 -23.20
C TRP A 380 18.64 -5.01 -21.78
N ILE A 381 17.78 -5.42 -20.84
CA ILE A 381 17.79 -4.90 -19.47
C ILE A 381 19.04 -5.32 -18.72
N GLU A 382 19.41 -6.59 -18.78
CA GLU A 382 20.64 -7.11 -18.16
C GLU A 382 21.87 -6.42 -18.72
N HIS A 383 21.98 -6.30 -20.04
CA HIS A 383 23.10 -5.57 -20.67
C HIS A 383 23.19 -4.10 -20.23
N GLN A 384 22.07 -3.43 -19.90
CA GLN A 384 22.14 -2.06 -19.35
C GLN A 384 22.55 -2.03 -17.88
N LEU A 385 22.32 -3.11 -17.13
CA LEU A 385 22.64 -3.23 -15.72
C LEU A 385 24.04 -3.84 -15.48
N GLU A 386 24.58 -4.59 -16.44
CA GLU A 386 25.92 -5.20 -16.43
C GLU A 386 27.02 -4.23 -15.96
N PRO A 387 27.12 -2.97 -16.44
CA PRO A 387 28.16 -2.06 -15.95
C PRO A 387 28.04 -1.72 -14.46
N TYR A 388 26.82 -1.69 -13.91
CA TYR A 388 26.59 -1.47 -12.47
C TYR A 388 26.89 -2.73 -11.66
N ILE A 389 26.59 -3.89 -12.24
CA ILE A 389 26.84 -5.22 -11.68
C ILE A 389 28.36 -5.50 -11.60
N GLU A 390 29.07 -5.31 -12.71
CA GLU A 390 30.52 -5.51 -12.83
C GLU A 390 31.31 -4.52 -11.97
N TYR A 391 30.88 -3.26 -11.90
CA TYR A 391 31.50 -2.23 -11.06
C TYR A 391 31.53 -2.59 -9.57
N LEU A 392 30.58 -3.42 -9.13
CA LEU A 392 30.46 -3.85 -7.74
C LEU A 392 30.99 -5.28 -7.50
N HIS A 393 31.59 -5.92 -8.52
CA HIS A 393 32.07 -7.30 -8.47
C HIS A 393 31.02 -8.31 -7.98
N PHE A 394 29.74 -8.06 -8.27
CA PHE A 394 28.68 -8.99 -7.92
C PHE A 394 28.58 -10.11 -8.95
N GLU A 395 28.83 -11.35 -8.52
CA GLU A 395 28.48 -12.54 -9.30
C GLU A 395 26.95 -12.73 -9.19
N PHE A 396 26.20 -12.19 -10.16
CA PHE A 396 24.77 -12.48 -10.21
C PHE A 396 24.52 -13.85 -10.83
N PRO A 397 23.59 -14.63 -10.27
CA PRO A 397 23.12 -15.82 -10.94
C PRO A 397 22.42 -15.41 -12.24
N HIS A 398 22.97 -15.81 -13.37
CA HIS A 398 22.27 -15.79 -14.66
C HIS A 398 21.49 -17.10 -14.78
N PRO A 399 20.18 -17.13 -14.46
CA PRO A 399 19.44 -18.38 -14.48
C PRO A 399 19.37 -18.92 -15.91
N GLU A 400 19.97 -20.07 -16.14
CA GLU A 400 19.83 -20.80 -17.40
C GLU A 400 18.36 -21.15 -17.65
N PHE A 401 17.96 -21.15 -18.93
CA PHE A 401 16.59 -21.49 -19.31
C PHE A 401 16.18 -22.87 -18.80
N ASN A 402 15.13 -22.92 -17.97
CA ASN A 402 14.61 -24.17 -17.42
C ASN A 402 13.15 -24.43 -17.84
N ILE A 403 12.95 -25.51 -18.59
CA ILE A 403 11.63 -25.89 -19.10
C ILE A 403 10.62 -26.24 -18.00
N LEU A 404 11.06 -26.74 -16.85
CA LEU A 404 10.16 -27.07 -15.74
C LEU A 404 9.59 -25.79 -15.13
N VAL A 405 10.42 -24.76 -14.92
CA VAL A 405 9.96 -23.47 -14.42
C VAL A 405 8.98 -22.84 -15.39
N LEU A 406 9.29 -22.86 -16.69
CA LEU A 406 8.38 -22.38 -17.74
C LEU A 406 7.01 -23.10 -17.69
N LEU A 407 7.00 -24.42 -17.54
CA LEU A 407 5.76 -25.20 -17.42
C LEU A 407 4.98 -24.86 -16.14
N VAL A 408 5.67 -24.60 -15.03
CA VAL A 408 5.04 -24.13 -13.79
C VAL A 408 4.43 -22.75 -14.01
N SER A 409 5.18 -21.77 -14.55
CA SER A 409 4.71 -20.43 -14.88
C SER A 409 3.48 -20.45 -15.79
N PHE A 410 3.52 -21.28 -16.84
CA PHE A 410 2.41 -21.51 -17.75
C PHE A 410 1.19 -22.11 -17.03
N GLY A 411 1.43 -23.14 -16.21
CA GLY A 411 0.40 -23.84 -15.46
C GLY A 411 -0.30 -22.95 -14.43
N VAL A 412 0.44 -22.13 -13.68
CA VAL A 412 -0.15 -21.23 -12.68
C VAL A 412 -0.94 -20.09 -13.33
N ALA A 413 -0.42 -19.49 -14.41
CA ALA A 413 -1.09 -18.39 -15.10
C ALA A 413 -2.38 -18.85 -15.80
N LEU A 414 -2.30 -19.87 -16.66
CA LEU A 414 -3.47 -20.38 -17.37
C LEU A 414 -4.43 -21.12 -16.46
N GLY A 415 -3.91 -21.90 -15.51
CA GLY A 415 -4.72 -22.60 -14.52
C GLY A 415 -5.53 -21.63 -13.67
N GLY A 416 -4.90 -20.58 -13.13
CA GLY A 416 -5.61 -19.55 -12.37
C GLY A 416 -6.65 -18.80 -13.20
N LEU A 417 -6.31 -18.37 -14.42
CA LEU A 417 -7.25 -17.68 -15.33
C LEU A 417 -8.45 -18.58 -15.69
N ALA A 418 -8.19 -19.85 -16.01
CA ALA A 418 -9.22 -20.81 -16.38
C ALA A 418 -10.14 -21.14 -15.20
N LEU A 419 -9.58 -21.34 -14.00
CA LEU A 419 -10.36 -21.58 -12.79
C LEU A 419 -11.24 -20.39 -12.43
N GLY A 420 -10.67 -19.17 -12.45
CA GLY A 420 -11.43 -17.95 -12.19
C GLY A 420 -12.56 -17.74 -13.20
N TRP A 421 -12.28 -17.91 -14.50
CA TRP A 421 -13.32 -17.85 -15.52
C TRP A 421 -14.38 -18.95 -15.33
N PHE A 422 -13.98 -20.20 -15.10
CA PHE A 422 -14.92 -21.31 -14.94
C PHE A 422 -15.89 -21.12 -13.77
N VAL A 423 -15.39 -20.60 -12.65
CA VAL A 423 -16.18 -20.32 -11.44
C VAL A 423 -17.17 -19.19 -11.69
N TYR A 424 -16.76 -18.11 -12.35
CA TYR A 424 -17.56 -16.88 -12.47
C TYR A 424 -18.24 -16.66 -13.84
N ARG A 425 -18.02 -17.52 -14.85
CA ARG A 425 -18.57 -17.36 -16.21
C ARG A 425 -20.10 -17.29 -16.29
N LYS A 426 -20.80 -17.87 -15.32
CA LYS A 426 -22.27 -17.81 -15.23
C LYS A 426 -22.77 -16.46 -14.68
N GLY A 427 -21.86 -15.57 -14.29
CA GLY A 427 -22.17 -14.37 -13.54
C GLY A 427 -22.59 -14.68 -12.10
N LEU A 428 -23.08 -13.66 -11.40
CA LEU A 428 -23.68 -13.77 -10.07
C LEU A 428 -25.16 -13.38 -10.19
N PRO A 429 -26.08 -14.36 -10.22
CA PRO A 429 -27.51 -14.08 -10.17
C PRO A 429 -27.88 -13.34 -8.88
N GLU A 430 -28.97 -12.59 -8.92
CA GLU A 430 -29.42 -11.79 -7.79
C GLU A 430 -29.69 -12.67 -6.55
N GLY A 431 -29.11 -12.29 -5.41
CA GLY A 431 -29.27 -13.02 -4.15
C GLY A 431 -28.39 -14.26 -3.97
N GLU A 432 -27.59 -14.67 -4.97
CA GLU A 432 -26.65 -15.78 -4.80
C GLU A 432 -25.42 -15.39 -3.96
N ILE A 433 -24.98 -16.33 -3.12
CA ILE A 433 -23.70 -16.24 -2.40
C ILE A 433 -22.52 -16.52 -3.34
N ASP A 434 -21.37 -15.92 -3.04
CA ASP A 434 -20.10 -16.16 -3.72
C ASP A 434 -19.83 -17.68 -3.86
N PRO A 435 -19.57 -18.19 -5.07
CA PRO A 435 -19.20 -19.59 -5.28
C PRO A 435 -18.02 -20.04 -4.41
N MET A 436 -17.03 -19.19 -4.18
CA MET A 436 -15.89 -19.48 -3.31
C MET A 436 -16.30 -19.66 -1.85
N ARG A 437 -17.30 -18.91 -1.39
CA ARG A 437 -17.83 -19.06 -0.03
C ARG A 437 -18.44 -20.44 0.18
N ARG A 438 -19.08 -21.02 -0.84
CA ARG A 438 -19.65 -22.38 -0.76
C ARG A 438 -18.59 -23.45 -0.51
N TRP A 439 -17.39 -23.26 -1.05
CA TRP A 439 -16.30 -24.24 -0.94
C TRP A 439 -15.40 -23.99 0.26
N LEU A 440 -15.07 -22.73 0.54
CA LEU A 440 -14.08 -22.34 1.55
C LEU A 440 -14.68 -22.00 2.92
N GLY A 441 -15.99 -21.70 2.99
CA GLY A 441 -16.72 -21.43 4.23
C GLY A 441 -16.03 -20.36 5.11
N PRO A 442 -15.54 -20.70 6.32
CA PRO A 442 -14.88 -19.75 7.22
C PRO A 442 -13.63 -19.08 6.64
N VAL A 443 -12.88 -19.77 5.78
CA VAL A 443 -11.64 -19.22 5.20
C VAL A 443 -11.95 -18.05 4.28
N TRP A 444 -13.01 -18.16 3.47
CA TRP A 444 -13.48 -17.05 2.65
C TRP A 444 -13.88 -15.84 3.50
N TRP A 445 -14.51 -16.06 4.66
CA TRP A 445 -14.89 -14.98 5.57
C TRP A 445 -13.69 -14.26 6.17
N ALA A 446 -12.62 -15.00 6.49
CA ALA A 446 -11.36 -14.40 6.91
C ALA A 446 -10.71 -13.56 5.80
N MET A 447 -10.65 -14.08 4.57
CA MET A 447 -10.14 -13.35 3.41
C MET A 447 -10.97 -12.08 3.14
N HIS A 448 -12.29 -12.19 3.20
CA HIS A 448 -13.22 -11.09 2.99
C HIS A 448 -13.04 -9.98 4.05
N ARG A 449 -12.87 -10.37 5.33
CA ARG A 449 -12.58 -9.46 6.46
C ARG A 449 -11.09 -9.14 6.64
N LYS A 450 -10.26 -9.31 5.59
CA LYS A 450 -8.83 -8.90 5.62
C LYS A 450 -8.05 -9.52 6.79
N PHE A 451 -8.42 -10.73 7.21
CA PHE A 451 -7.90 -11.44 8.38
C PHE A 451 -7.97 -10.63 9.70
N TRP A 452 -8.90 -9.69 9.83
CA TRP A 452 -9.09 -8.81 10.99
C TRP A 452 -7.87 -7.96 11.36
N ILE A 453 -6.95 -7.74 10.41
CA ILE A 453 -5.74 -6.98 10.69
C ILE A 453 -6.07 -5.51 10.99
N ASP A 454 -7.00 -4.91 10.24
CA ASP A 454 -7.48 -3.56 10.50
C ASP A 454 -8.05 -3.40 11.92
N GLU A 455 -8.91 -4.34 12.33
CA GLU A 455 -9.52 -4.37 13.65
C GLU A 455 -8.46 -4.56 14.73
N PHE A 456 -7.50 -5.46 14.50
CA PHE A 456 -6.38 -5.67 15.41
C PHE A 456 -5.61 -4.35 15.65
N TYR A 457 -5.23 -3.62 14.60
CA TYR A 457 -4.56 -2.32 14.76
C TYR A 457 -5.41 -1.29 15.50
N GLN A 458 -6.72 -1.26 15.21
CA GLN A 458 -7.65 -0.33 15.82
C GLN A 458 -7.79 -0.58 17.33
N TYR A 459 -7.92 -1.86 17.74
CA TYR A 459 -8.15 -2.24 19.13
C TYR A 459 -6.87 -2.35 19.96
N THR A 460 -5.68 -2.42 19.34
CA THR A 460 -4.40 -2.47 20.03
C THR A 460 -3.68 -1.12 19.98
N PHE A 461 -3.01 -0.81 18.87
CA PHE A 461 -2.14 0.38 18.75
C PHE A 461 -2.93 1.70 18.84
N VAL A 462 -4.07 1.80 18.15
CA VAL A 462 -4.87 3.03 18.16
C VAL A 462 -5.57 3.22 19.51
N ALA A 463 -6.11 2.15 20.09
CA ALA A 463 -6.74 2.21 21.41
C ALA A 463 -5.72 2.55 22.51
N LEU A 464 -4.54 1.91 22.49
CA LEU A 464 -3.47 2.17 23.44
C LEU A 464 -2.97 3.62 23.35
N SER A 465 -2.67 4.12 22.15
CA SER A 465 -2.21 5.50 21.97
C SER A 465 -3.24 6.53 22.44
N ARG A 466 -4.53 6.32 22.15
CA ARG A 466 -5.61 7.16 22.69
C ARG A 466 -5.73 7.06 24.20
N GLY A 467 -5.55 5.87 24.76
CA GLY A 467 -5.55 5.65 26.21
C GLY A 467 -4.43 6.41 26.90
N VAL A 468 -3.20 6.29 26.40
CA VAL A 468 -2.02 7.02 26.90
C VAL A 468 -2.21 8.53 26.76
N ALA A 469 -2.70 9.01 25.61
CA ALA A 469 -2.93 10.44 25.41
C ALA A 469 -3.97 11.00 26.40
N LYS A 470 -5.07 10.28 26.64
CA LYS A 470 -6.07 10.66 27.64
C LYS A 470 -5.50 10.64 29.06
N PHE A 471 -4.67 9.66 29.39
CA PHE A 471 -4.00 9.58 30.68
C PHE A 471 -3.04 10.76 30.89
N LEU A 472 -2.20 11.07 29.90
CA LEU A 472 -1.28 12.22 29.97
C LEU A 472 -2.03 13.54 30.09
N TYR A 473 -3.08 13.73 29.28
CA TYR A 473 -3.96 14.89 29.40
C TYR A 473 -4.58 15.02 30.80
N TRP A 474 -5.07 13.91 31.36
CA TRP A 474 -5.64 13.90 32.71
C TRP A 474 -4.61 14.22 33.79
N VAL A 475 -3.38 13.70 33.69
CA VAL A 475 -2.29 14.02 34.62
C VAL A 475 -1.89 15.48 34.55
N ASP A 476 -1.75 16.01 33.33
CA ASP A 476 -1.34 17.37 33.04
C ASP A 476 -2.36 18.41 33.54
N ASP A 477 -3.59 18.29 33.05
CA ASP A 477 -4.67 19.27 33.22
C ASP A 477 -5.37 19.17 34.58
N VAL A 478 -5.47 17.96 35.15
CA VAL A 478 -6.27 17.75 36.38
C VAL A 478 -5.41 17.64 37.63
N TRP A 479 -4.17 17.12 37.54
CA TRP A 479 -3.41 16.73 38.74
C TRP A 479 -2.12 17.48 38.96
N ILE A 480 -1.36 17.78 37.90
CA ILE A 480 0.00 18.27 38.07
C ILE A 480 0.11 19.72 37.62
N ILE A 481 0.14 19.99 36.31
CA ILE A 481 0.60 21.28 35.81
C ILE A 481 -0.41 22.37 36.14
N ASP A 482 -1.66 22.16 35.73
CA ASP A 482 -2.73 23.15 35.92
C ASP A 482 -3.05 23.43 37.40
N PRO A 483 -3.19 22.41 38.28
CA PRO A 483 -3.38 22.67 39.71
C PRO A 483 -2.21 23.40 40.36
N ILE A 484 -0.96 23.10 39.98
CA ILE A 484 0.23 23.80 40.50
C ILE A 484 0.21 25.27 40.06
N ILE A 485 -0.01 25.54 38.77
CA ILE A 485 -0.08 26.91 38.24
C ILE A 485 -1.23 27.67 38.92
N ASN A 486 -2.41 27.06 39.04
CA ASN A 486 -3.56 27.65 39.71
C ASN A 486 -3.33 27.86 41.23
N ALA A 487 -2.55 27.01 41.88
CA ALA A 487 -2.17 27.21 43.29
C ALA A 487 -1.22 28.39 43.44
N ILE A 488 -0.20 28.50 42.59
CA ILE A 488 0.73 29.64 42.57
C ILE A 488 -0.03 30.95 42.32
N GLY A 489 -0.94 30.97 41.33
CA GLY A 489 -1.80 32.12 41.06
C GLY A 489 -2.65 32.52 42.27
N ARG A 490 -3.29 31.56 42.94
CA ARG A 490 -4.08 31.80 44.16
C ARG A 490 -3.22 32.34 45.32
N ILE A 491 -2.01 31.83 45.50
CA ILE A 491 -1.07 32.32 46.52
C ILE A 491 -0.67 33.77 46.21
N GLY A 492 -0.40 34.11 44.95
CA GLY A 492 -0.10 35.48 44.54
C GLY A 492 -1.23 36.46 44.84
N VAL A 493 -2.48 36.09 44.49
CA VAL A 493 -3.67 36.90 44.82
C VAL A 493 -3.85 37.05 46.33
N TRP A 494 -3.62 35.98 47.09
CA TRP A 494 -3.71 36.01 48.54
C TRP A 494 -2.65 36.93 49.18
N LEU A 495 -1.40 36.86 48.72
CA LEU A 495 -0.34 37.76 49.17
C LEU A 495 -0.65 39.23 48.85
N GLY A 496 -1.21 39.51 47.67
CA GLY A 496 -1.68 40.85 47.31
C GLY A 496 -2.76 41.37 48.26
N PHE A 497 -3.71 40.51 48.65
CA PHE A 497 -4.73 40.85 49.64
C PHE A 497 -4.15 41.11 51.04
N VAL A 498 -3.17 40.30 51.47
CA VAL A 498 -2.46 40.50 52.75
C VAL A 498 -1.69 41.81 52.74
N ALA A 499 -0.96 42.10 51.66
CA ALA A 499 -0.23 43.35 51.50
C ALA A 499 -1.16 44.56 51.53
N ALA A 500 -2.29 44.52 50.82
CA ALA A 500 -3.29 45.58 50.83
C ALA A 500 -3.89 45.83 52.22
N LYS A 501 -4.16 44.77 52.99
CA LYS A 501 -4.57 44.90 54.40
C LYS A 501 -3.47 45.49 55.27
N PHE A 502 -2.23 45.05 55.11
CA PHE A 502 -1.11 45.60 55.88
C PHE A 502 -0.95 47.10 55.63
N ASP A 503 -1.06 47.53 54.38
CA ASP A 503 -1.01 48.95 53.98
C ASP A 503 -2.14 49.75 54.68
N GLN A 504 -3.40 49.32 54.55
CA GLN A 504 -4.55 50.01 55.14
C GLN A 504 -4.55 50.08 56.66
N TYR A 505 -4.14 49.00 57.34
CA TYR A 505 -4.23 48.93 58.81
C TYR A 505 -2.96 49.41 59.51
N VAL A 506 -1.79 49.09 58.95
CA VAL A 506 -0.50 49.37 59.61
C VAL A 506 0.11 50.64 59.07
N VAL A 507 0.25 50.77 57.75
CA VAL A 507 0.92 51.94 57.13
C VAL A 507 0.04 53.18 57.27
N ASP A 508 -1.17 53.13 56.72
CA ASP A 508 -2.13 54.23 56.83
C ASP A 508 -2.54 54.47 58.29
N GLY A 509 -2.70 53.40 59.08
CA GLY A 509 -2.98 53.51 60.51
C GLY A 509 -1.88 54.25 61.28
N ALA A 510 -0.61 53.92 61.02
CA ALA A 510 0.53 54.59 61.64
C ALA A 510 0.66 56.05 61.16
N ILE A 511 0.48 56.30 59.85
CA ILE A 511 0.52 57.65 59.28
C ILE A 511 -0.60 58.51 59.88
N ASN A 512 -1.82 57.98 59.97
CA ASN A 512 -2.96 58.68 60.57
C ASN A 512 -2.75 58.92 62.06
N ALA A 513 -2.19 57.96 62.81
CA ALA A 513 -1.84 58.15 64.21
C ALA A 513 -0.78 59.24 64.38
N PHE A 514 0.25 59.25 63.53
CA PHE A 514 1.29 60.28 63.53
C PHE A 514 0.72 61.66 63.17
N GLY A 515 -0.17 61.70 62.17
CA GLY A 515 -0.92 62.90 61.79
C GLY A 515 -1.77 63.44 62.94
N TRP A 516 -2.51 62.56 63.62
CA TRP A 516 -3.31 62.90 64.80
C TRP A 516 -2.45 63.40 65.96
N MET A 517 -1.31 62.76 66.25
CA MET A 517 -0.35 63.20 67.27
C MET A 517 0.22 64.58 66.95
N SER A 518 0.57 64.83 65.69
CA SER A 518 1.08 66.12 65.21
C SER A 518 0.04 67.24 65.37
N ASP A 519 -1.22 66.98 64.97
CA ASP A 519 -2.33 67.92 65.13
C ASP A 519 -2.63 68.21 66.61
N ARG A 520 -2.62 67.16 67.46
CA ARG A 520 -2.80 67.29 68.91
C ARG A 520 -1.69 68.10 69.56
N ALA A 521 -0.43 67.85 69.21
CA ALA A 521 0.72 68.64 69.69
C ALA A 521 0.61 70.11 69.25
N GLY A 522 0.23 70.35 67.99
CA GLY A 522 -0.04 71.69 67.47
C GLY A 522 -1.16 72.42 68.21
N SER A 523 -2.23 71.71 68.60
CA SER A 523 -3.35 72.26 69.36
C SER A 523 -3.02 72.61 70.82
N VAL A 524 -2.01 71.98 71.41
CA VAL A 524 -1.53 72.27 72.78
C VAL A 524 -0.52 73.43 72.80
N LEU A 525 0.20 73.64 71.69
CA LEU A 525 1.16 74.73 71.52
C LEU A 525 0.50 76.07 71.08
N ARG A 526 -0.73 76.03 70.58
CA ARG A 526 -1.58 77.20 70.32
C ARG A 526 -2.40 77.54 71.56
#